data_AF-A0A960FV07-F1
#
_entry.id   AF-A0A960FV07-F1
#
_cell.length_a   1.000
_cell.length_b   1.000
_cell.length_c   1.000
_cell.angle_alpha   90.00
_cell.angle_beta   90.00
_cell.angle_gamma   90.00
#
_symmetry.space_group_name_H-M   'P 1'
#
loop_
_entity.id
_entity.type
_entity.pdbx_description
1 polymer ?
#
loop_
_entity_poly.entity_id
_entity_poly.type
_entity_poly.pdbx_seq_one_letter_code
_entity_poly.pdbx_strand_id
1 'polypeptide(L)'
;MPSISLTEAFDAARERHAAAVAELIPLLIDMALTSLAEALPGAEVLETDGEMNEDWHLTLRVQRVLDGNGETLYDDAVGHDDPEVEETIDRVGFEYLDMVLDLTGDEYLGTKTVHRSAT
;
A
#
# COMPACT_ATOMS: atom_id res chain seq x y z
N MET A 1 -23.09 4.74 -30.84
CA MET A 1 -23.21 4.99 -29.38
C MET A 1 -23.68 3.71 -28.71
N PRO A 2 -23.21 3.39 -27.49
CA PRO A 2 -23.72 2.26 -26.71
C PRO A 2 -25.20 2.43 -26.37
N SER A 3 -25.88 1.33 -26.03
CA SER A 3 -27.27 1.39 -25.57
C SER A 3 -27.36 2.02 -24.17
N ILE A 4 -28.53 2.56 -23.84
CA ILE A 4 -28.83 3.07 -22.50
C ILE A 4 -28.61 1.98 -21.45
N SER A 5 -29.16 0.79 -21.69
CA SER A 5 -29.01 -0.36 -20.78
C SER A 5 -27.55 -0.78 -20.52
N LEU A 6 -26.69 -0.67 -21.54
CA LEU A 6 -25.26 -0.98 -21.38
C LEU A 6 -24.56 0.10 -20.54
N THR A 7 -24.96 1.37 -20.70
CA THR A 7 -24.42 2.50 -19.94
C THR A 7 -24.81 2.38 -18.47
N GLU A 8 -26.08 2.11 -18.18
CA GLU A 8 -26.58 1.91 -16.80
C GLU A 8 -25.89 0.72 -16.11
N ALA A 9 -25.71 -0.39 -16.82
CA ALA A 9 -25.00 -1.56 -16.28
C ALA A 9 -23.52 -1.26 -16.00
N PHE A 10 -22.87 -0.48 -16.86
CA PHE A 10 -21.49 -0.03 -16.67
C PHE A 10 -21.36 0.87 -15.44
N ASP A 11 -22.24 1.87 -15.30
CA ASP A 11 -22.20 2.80 -14.15
C ASP A 11 -22.42 2.06 -12.83
N ALA A 12 -23.40 1.15 -12.77
CA ALA A 12 -23.65 0.32 -11.59
C ALA A 12 -22.49 -0.65 -11.26
N ALA A 13 -21.75 -1.13 -12.27
CA ALA A 13 -20.55 -1.94 -12.05
C ALA A 13 -19.39 -1.08 -11.52
N ARG A 14 -19.21 0.12 -12.07
CA ARG A 14 -18.19 1.07 -11.64
C ARG A 14 -18.39 1.53 -10.19
N GLU A 15 -19.63 1.82 -9.79
CA GLU A 15 -19.95 2.18 -8.40
C GLU A 15 -19.64 1.05 -7.42
N ARG A 16 -20.04 -0.20 -7.74
CA ARG A 16 -19.72 -1.37 -6.91
C ARG A 16 -18.21 -1.63 -6.82
N HIS A 17 -17.49 -1.45 -7.92
CA HIS A 17 -16.04 -1.54 -7.93
C HIS A 17 -15.41 -0.49 -7.01
N ALA A 18 -15.82 0.78 -7.14
CA ALA A 18 -15.31 1.86 -6.30
C ALA A 18 -15.59 1.61 -4.80
N ALA A 19 -16.77 1.10 -4.44
CA ALA A 19 -17.08 0.72 -3.07
C ALA A 19 -16.18 -0.41 -2.56
N ALA A 20 -15.99 -1.47 -3.35
CA ALA A 20 -15.12 -2.58 -2.99
C ALA A 20 -13.65 -2.15 -2.82
N VAL A 21 -13.16 -1.26 -3.69
CA VAL A 21 -11.81 -0.68 -3.58
C VAL A 21 -11.68 0.12 -2.28
N ALA A 22 -12.65 0.98 -1.97
CA ALA A 22 -12.63 1.78 -0.75
C ALA A 22 -12.67 0.92 0.54
N GLU A 23 -13.32 -0.25 0.50
CA GLU A 23 -13.30 -1.22 1.59
C GLU A 23 -11.97 -2.00 1.69
N LEU A 24 -11.32 -2.29 0.56
CA LEU A 24 -10.13 -3.14 0.51
C LEU A 24 -8.83 -2.40 0.87
N ILE A 25 -8.67 -1.14 0.44
CA ILE A 25 -7.47 -0.34 0.73
C ILE A 25 -7.08 -0.33 2.22
N PRO A 26 -7.98 0.00 3.17
CA PRO A 26 -7.60 0.02 4.59
C PRO A 26 -7.18 -1.36 5.10
N LEU A 27 -7.77 -2.44 4.57
CA LEU A 27 -7.38 -3.81 4.94
C LEU A 27 -5.99 -4.16 4.41
N LEU A 28 -5.62 -3.74 3.20
CA LEU A 28 -4.28 -3.94 2.66
C LEU A 28 -3.23 -3.19 3.49
N ILE A 29 -3.52 -1.95 3.88
CA ILE A 29 -2.66 -1.14 4.75
C ILE A 29 -2.52 -1.79 6.14
N ASP A 30 -3.61 -2.26 6.73
CA ASP A 30 -3.58 -2.93 8.03
C ASP A 30 -2.81 -4.26 7.97
N MET A 31 -2.94 -5.03 6.88
CA MET A 31 -2.17 -6.26 6.65
C MET A 31 -0.68 -5.95 6.51
N ALA A 32 -0.31 -4.93 5.72
CA ALA A 32 1.07 -4.46 5.58
C ALA A 32 1.68 -4.10 6.94
N LEU A 33 1.01 -3.24 7.71
CA LEU A 33 1.49 -2.80 9.03
C LEU A 33 1.47 -3.92 10.08
N THR A 34 0.58 -4.92 9.94
CA THR A 34 0.57 -6.09 10.83
C THR A 34 1.77 -6.99 10.54
N SER A 35 2.02 -7.31 9.27
CA SER A 35 3.18 -8.10 8.86
C SER A 35 4.50 -7.41 9.24
N LEU A 36 4.60 -6.09 9.07
CA LEU A 36 5.77 -5.35 9.51
C LEU A 36 5.94 -5.37 11.03
N ALA A 37 4.85 -5.27 11.80
CA ALA A 37 4.94 -5.32 13.27
C ALA A 37 5.39 -6.67 13.82
N GLU A 38 5.26 -7.76 13.04
CA GLU A 38 5.80 -9.08 13.40
C GLU A 38 7.34 -9.10 13.31
N ALA A 39 7.93 -8.46 12.30
CA ALA A 39 9.39 -8.39 12.09
C ALA A 39 10.04 -7.19 12.80
N LEU A 40 9.33 -6.06 12.89
CA LEU A 40 9.75 -4.80 13.51
C LEU A 40 8.73 -4.42 14.61
N PRO A 41 8.90 -4.96 15.84
CA PRO A 41 7.97 -4.69 16.93
C PRO A 41 7.81 -3.19 17.18
N GLY A 42 6.56 -2.72 17.07
CA GLY A 42 6.21 -1.30 17.21
C GLY A 42 5.91 -0.58 15.91
N ALA A 43 6.02 -1.23 14.74
CA ALA A 43 5.65 -0.65 13.46
C ALA A 43 4.18 -0.20 13.42
N GLU A 44 3.96 1.11 13.25
CA GLU A 44 2.62 1.72 13.22
C GLU A 44 2.41 2.64 12.01
N VAL A 45 3.49 3.16 11.43
CA VAL A 45 3.42 4.10 10.31
C VAL A 45 4.34 3.65 9.19
N LEU A 46 3.85 3.76 7.96
CA LEU A 46 4.64 3.57 6.75
C LEU A 46 4.79 4.89 6.03
N GLU A 47 6.02 5.23 5.68
CA GLU A 47 6.28 6.18 4.63
C GLU A 47 6.64 5.40 3.36
N THR A 48 5.99 5.78 2.27
CA THR A 48 6.06 5.08 0.99
C THR A 48 6.33 6.07 -0.14
N ASP A 49 6.88 5.57 -1.25
CA ASP A 49 6.99 6.31 -2.49
C ASP A 49 6.41 5.49 -3.64
N GLY A 50 5.35 6.01 -4.25
CA GLY A 50 4.76 5.41 -5.44
C GLY A 50 5.50 5.88 -6.69
N GLU A 51 6.15 4.96 -7.39
CA GLU A 51 6.96 5.28 -8.57
C GLU A 51 6.75 4.28 -9.71
N MET A 52 7.24 4.64 -10.90
CA MET A 52 7.40 3.68 -11.98
C MET A 52 8.82 3.12 -11.92
N ASN A 53 8.94 1.82 -11.67
CA ASN A 53 10.23 1.16 -11.56
C ASN A 53 10.94 1.00 -12.92
N GLU A 54 12.14 0.44 -12.90
CA GLU A 54 12.98 0.23 -14.10
C GLU A 54 12.32 -0.67 -15.16
N ASP A 55 11.40 -1.54 -14.73
CA ASP A 55 10.62 -2.44 -15.57
C ASP A 55 9.28 -1.84 -16.04
N TRP A 56 9.07 -0.54 -15.80
CA TRP A 56 7.88 0.21 -16.20
C TRP A 56 6.60 -0.27 -15.51
N HIS A 57 6.75 -0.89 -14.34
CA HIS A 57 5.65 -1.22 -13.45
C HIS A 57 5.53 -0.15 -12.38
N LEU A 58 4.29 0.24 -12.10
CA LEU A 58 4.03 1.09 -10.96
C LEU A 58 4.18 0.25 -9.69
N THR A 59 4.90 0.76 -8.71
CA THR A 59 5.14 0.09 -7.43
C THR A 59 5.06 1.10 -6.29
N LEU A 60 4.63 0.63 -5.12
CA LEU A 60 4.57 1.44 -3.92
C LEU A 60 5.63 0.95 -2.93
N ARG A 61 6.80 1.60 -2.96
CA ARG A 61 7.96 1.18 -2.16
C ARG A 61 7.86 1.69 -0.74
N VAL A 62 8.20 0.85 0.23
CA VAL A 62 8.45 1.30 1.60
C VAL A 62 9.74 2.12 1.62
N GLN A 63 9.67 3.33 2.16
CA GLN A 63 10.83 4.19 2.38
C GLN A 63 11.27 4.10 3.83
N ARG A 64 10.32 4.26 4.76
CA ARG A 64 10.57 4.17 6.20
C ARG A 64 9.42 3.49 6.92
N VAL A 65 9.76 2.75 7.97
CA VAL A 65 8.81 2.23 8.95
C VAL A 65 9.04 2.97 10.25
N LEU A 66 7.99 3.56 10.82
CA LEU A 66 8.07 4.31 12.08
C LEU A 66 7.21 3.67 13.17
N ASP A 67 7.59 3.90 14.41
CA ASP A 67 6.78 3.59 15.58
C ASP A 67 5.68 4.64 15.84
N GLY A 68 4.85 4.40 16.86
CA GLY A 68 3.78 5.33 17.26
C GLY A 68 4.26 6.70 17.79
N ASN A 69 5.56 6.86 18.07
CA ASN A 69 6.18 8.12 18.47
C ASN A 69 6.87 8.83 17.30
N GLY A 70 6.91 8.21 16.11
CA GLY A 70 7.61 8.70 14.94
C GLY A 70 9.11 8.37 14.92
N GLU A 71 9.59 7.46 15.78
CA GLU A 71 10.95 6.94 15.72
C GLU A 71 11.10 5.96 14.56
N THR A 72 12.23 6.05 13.84
CA THR A 72 12.50 5.19 12.68
C THR A 72 12.94 3.80 13.13
N LEU A 73 12.18 2.79 12.72
CA LEU A 73 12.47 1.37 12.91
C LEU A 73 13.19 0.76 11.69
N TYR A 74 12.92 1.31 10.50
CA TYR A 74 13.54 0.91 9.23
C TYR A 74 13.66 2.12 8.30
N ASP A 75 14.75 2.16 7.53
CA ASP A 75 15.02 3.16 6.50
C ASP A 75 15.67 2.48 5.29
N ASP A 76 14.99 2.50 4.13
CA ASP A 76 15.44 1.87 2.88
C ASP A 76 16.81 2.38 2.42
N ALA A 77 17.16 3.63 2.72
CA ALA A 77 18.47 4.18 2.34
C ALA A 77 19.64 3.56 3.12
N VAL A 78 19.35 2.93 4.27
CA VAL A 78 20.33 2.27 5.13
C VAL A 78 20.22 0.75 5.03
N GLY A 79 18.99 0.24 4.89
CA GLY A 79 18.66 -1.16 5.06
C GLY A 79 18.68 -1.59 6.53
N HIS A 80 18.51 -2.89 6.75
CA HIS A 80 18.46 -3.54 8.05
C HIS A 80 19.38 -4.78 8.06
N ASP A 81 20.10 -4.98 9.17
CA ASP A 81 21.06 -6.10 9.29
C ASP A 81 20.38 -7.48 9.41
N ASP A 82 19.10 -7.49 9.81
CA ASP A 82 18.29 -8.71 9.90
C ASP A 82 17.64 -9.03 8.54
N PRO A 83 18.00 -10.17 7.90
CA PRO A 83 17.42 -10.56 6.62
C PRO A 83 15.92 -10.86 6.68
N GLU A 84 15.38 -11.24 7.85
CA GLU A 84 13.93 -11.50 8.00
C GLU A 84 13.13 -10.20 7.88
N VAL A 85 13.71 -9.07 8.33
CA VAL A 85 13.11 -7.74 8.15
C VAL A 85 13.08 -7.36 6.69
N GLU A 86 14.19 -7.53 5.97
CA GLU A 86 14.25 -7.22 4.53
C GLU A 86 13.28 -8.08 3.70
N GLU A 87 13.21 -9.38 3.97
CA GLU A 87 12.23 -10.27 3.33
C GLU A 87 10.80 -9.83 3.62
N THR A 88 10.53 -9.34 4.83
CA THR A 88 9.21 -8.85 5.20
C THR A 88 8.87 -7.53 4.51
N ILE A 89 9.82 -6.61 4.36
CA ILE A 89 9.67 -5.36 3.62
C ILE A 89 9.33 -5.65 2.15
N ASP A 90 10.11 -6.52 1.50
CA ASP A 90 9.89 -6.92 0.10
C ASP A 90 8.51 -7.57 -0.09
N ARG A 91 8.16 -8.51 0.80
CA ARG A 91 6.86 -9.18 0.77
C ARG A 91 5.71 -8.19 0.92
N VAL A 92 5.81 -7.25 1.86
CA VAL A 92 4.77 -6.25 2.10
C VAL A 92 4.62 -5.32 0.89
N GLY A 93 5.73 -4.92 0.27
CA GLY A 93 5.75 -4.16 -0.98
C GLY A 93 4.94 -4.86 -2.07
N PHE A 94 5.30 -6.10 -2.39
CA PHE A 94 4.68 -6.85 -3.49
C PHE A 94 3.26 -7.36 -3.20
N GLU A 95 2.98 -7.88 -1.99
CA GLU A 95 1.70 -8.53 -1.70
C GLU A 95 0.57 -7.54 -1.38
N TYR A 96 0.90 -6.41 -0.74
CA TYR A 96 -0.11 -5.46 -0.24
C TYR A 96 -0.01 -4.08 -0.87
N LEU A 97 1.17 -3.48 -0.95
CA LEU A 97 1.32 -2.09 -1.39
C LEU A 97 1.17 -1.94 -2.91
N ASP A 98 1.72 -2.85 -3.70
CA ASP A 98 1.50 -2.88 -5.15
C ASP A 98 0.00 -3.05 -5.48
N MET A 99 -0.73 -3.87 -4.70
CA MET A 99 -2.18 -4.02 -4.84
C MET A 99 -2.94 -2.71 -4.53
N VAL A 100 -2.51 -1.93 -3.53
CA VAL A 100 -3.09 -0.60 -3.26
C VAL A 100 -2.96 0.28 -4.50
N LEU A 101 -1.77 0.26 -5.13
CA LEU A 101 -1.52 1.05 -6.31
C LEU A 101 -2.32 0.55 -7.52
N ASP A 102 -2.41 -0.77 -7.75
CA ASP A 102 -3.24 -1.36 -8.81
C ASP A 102 -4.72 -0.95 -8.73
N LEU A 103 -5.24 -0.81 -7.51
CA LEU A 103 -6.64 -0.46 -7.28
C LEU A 103 -6.92 1.05 -7.35
N THR A 104 -5.92 1.88 -7.05
CA THR A 104 -6.07 3.35 -6.92
C THR A 104 -5.44 4.14 -8.06
N GLY A 105 -4.60 3.50 -8.87
CA GLY A 105 -3.81 4.14 -9.92
C GLY A 105 -2.89 5.21 -9.34
N ASP A 106 -3.06 6.45 -9.81
CA ASP A 106 -2.11 7.53 -9.53
C ASP A 106 -2.23 8.12 -8.11
N GLU A 107 -3.23 7.70 -7.32
CA GLU A 107 -3.51 8.30 -6.00
C GLU A 107 -2.34 8.17 -5.02
N TYR A 108 -1.63 7.04 -5.10
CA TYR A 108 -0.49 6.70 -4.26
C TYR A 108 0.87 7.03 -4.90
N LEU A 109 0.90 7.68 -6.07
CA LEU A 109 2.16 8.15 -6.65
C LEU A 109 2.80 9.27 -5.83
N GLY A 110 4.14 9.25 -5.81
CA GLY A 110 4.97 10.10 -4.98
C GLY A 110 4.91 9.70 -3.50
N THR A 111 5.50 10.55 -2.66
CA THR A 111 5.64 10.26 -1.24
C THR A 111 4.29 10.30 -0.51
N LYS A 112 3.99 9.24 0.24
CA LYS A 112 2.80 9.11 1.09
C LYS A 112 3.16 8.62 2.48
N THR A 113 2.43 9.09 3.47
CA THR A 113 2.43 8.52 4.82
C THR A 113 1.10 7.80 5.02
N VAL A 114 1.16 6.52 5.36
CA VAL A 114 -0.02 5.69 5.64
C VAL A 114 0.01 5.20 7.08
N HIS A 115 -1.18 5.15 7.66
CA HIS A 115 -1.41 4.73 9.05
C HIS A 115 -2.44 3.61 9.05
N ARG A 116 -2.47 2.84 10.14
CA ARG A 116 -3.60 1.94 10.38
C ARG A 116 -4.91 2.72 10.37
N SER A 117 -5.96 2.09 9.84
CA SER A 117 -7.29 2.67 9.95
C SER A 117 -7.72 2.65 11.41
N ALA A 118 -8.27 3.76 11.91
CA ALA A 118 -8.83 3.76 13.26
C ALA A 118 -10.04 2.82 13.31
N THR A 119 -9.90 1.68 14.00
CA THR A 119 -11.03 0.81 14.37
C THR A 119 -12.05 1.51 15.26
#